data_AF-W5M017-F1
#
_entry.id   AF-W5M017-F1
#
_cell.length_a   1.000
_cell.length_b   1.000
_cell.length_c   1.000
_cell.angle_alpha   90.00
_cell.angle_beta   90.00
_cell.angle_gamma   90.00
#
_symmetry.space_group_name_H-M   'P 1'
#
loop_
_entity.id
_entity.type
_entity.pdbx_description
1 polymer ?
#
loop_
_entity_poly.entity_id
_entity_poly.type
_entity_poly.pdbx_seq_one_letter_code
_entity_poly.pdbx_strand_id
1 'polypeptide(L)'
;LPKHPPSFLSQDVPQNNEGWENLMQKKGLCNRNLHTFIVTSTTGVENICRHQGKYERNTRNLCRSTNKVTIYDLNKKDQTKCRYSVTEEMRYVALGCDWKGTNCFPVHYYASYENGPGNNDEQCNKTNSIKPLKENIKFLVIFSLLNVLPIFL
;
A
#
# COMPACT_ATOMS: atom_id res chain seq x y z
N LEU A 1 -2.45 11.15 3.57
CA LEU A 1 -3.41 10.08 3.90
C LEU A 1 -2.78 9.16 4.95
N PRO A 2 -3.51 8.75 6.00
CA PRO A 2 -2.93 7.91 7.05
C PRO A 2 -2.46 6.57 6.48
N LYS A 3 -1.23 6.19 6.86
CA LYS A 3 -0.53 5.00 6.37
C LYS A 3 -1.02 3.74 7.07
N HIS A 4 -2.19 3.26 6.65
CA HIS A 4 -2.62 1.95 7.07
C HIS A 4 -2.22 0.93 6.00
N PRO A 5 -1.46 -0.10 6.38
CA PRO A 5 -1.23 -1.22 5.49
C PRO A 5 -2.58 -1.75 4.99
N PRO A 6 -2.64 -2.28 3.76
CA PRO A 6 -3.89 -2.87 3.28
C PRO A 6 -4.31 -3.98 4.24
N SER A 7 -5.61 -4.15 4.39
CA SER A 7 -6.14 -5.22 5.24
C SER A 7 -6.20 -6.50 4.42
N PHE A 8 -5.58 -7.55 4.94
CA PHE A 8 -5.49 -8.87 4.30
C PHE A 8 -6.18 -9.92 5.15
N LEU A 9 -6.83 -10.88 4.49
CA LEU A 9 -7.40 -12.06 5.13
C LEU A 9 -6.70 -13.31 4.61
N SER A 10 -6.01 -14.01 5.51
CA SER A 10 -5.29 -15.25 5.21
C SER A 10 -6.19 -16.48 5.23
N GLN A 11 -7.38 -16.39 4.62
CA GLN A 11 -8.41 -17.45 4.46
C GLN A 11 -9.51 -17.55 5.53
N ASP A 12 -9.35 -16.96 6.72
CA ASP A 12 -10.42 -16.90 7.74
C ASP A 12 -11.47 -15.82 7.43
N VAL A 13 -12.15 -15.96 6.29
CA VAL A 13 -13.22 -15.04 5.87
C VAL A 13 -14.46 -15.27 6.72
N PRO A 14 -15.00 -14.24 7.40
CA PRO A 14 -16.24 -14.37 8.15
C PRO A 14 -17.42 -14.78 7.27
N GLN A 15 -18.20 -15.74 7.74
CA GLN A 15 -19.30 -16.36 6.97
C GLN A 15 -20.60 -15.55 7.00
N ASN A 16 -20.74 -14.60 7.93
CA ASN A 16 -21.96 -13.82 8.12
C ASN A 16 -21.64 -12.41 8.64
N ASN A 17 -22.65 -11.55 8.70
CA ASN A 17 -22.50 -10.16 9.16
C ASN A 17 -21.92 -10.09 10.57
N GLU A 18 -22.39 -10.91 11.51
CA GLU A 18 -21.88 -10.92 12.89
C GLU A 18 -20.38 -11.23 12.94
N GLY A 19 -19.91 -12.19 12.16
CA GLY A 19 -18.48 -12.50 12.04
C GLY A 19 -17.66 -11.32 11.54
N TRP A 20 -18.19 -10.56 10.58
CA TRP A 20 -17.56 -9.33 10.10
C TRP A 20 -17.55 -8.23 11.18
N GLU A 21 -18.66 -8.02 11.87
CA GLU A 21 -18.76 -7.05 12.97
C GLU A 21 -17.74 -7.38 14.08
N ASN A 22 -17.65 -8.65 14.48
CA ASN A 22 -16.69 -9.15 15.46
C ASN A 22 -15.24 -8.96 15.01
N LEU A 23 -14.92 -9.27 13.75
CA LEU A 23 -13.59 -9.06 13.18
C LEU A 23 -13.20 -7.57 13.19
N MET A 24 -14.11 -6.70 12.78
CA MET A 24 -13.90 -5.25 12.71
C MET A 24 -13.70 -4.65 14.10
N GLN A 25 -14.47 -5.09 15.10
CA GLN A 25 -14.29 -4.71 16.51
C GLN A 25 -12.95 -5.20 17.04
N LYS A 26 -12.63 -6.49 16.86
CA LYS A 26 -11.36 -7.09 17.31
C LYS A 26 -10.13 -6.39 16.73
N LYS A 27 -10.20 -5.94 15.46
CA LYS A 27 -9.12 -5.19 14.80
C LYS A 27 -9.14 -3.68 15.08
N GLY A 28 -10.12 -3.16 15.82
CA GLY A 28 -10.25 -1.73 16.09
C GLY A 28 -10.55 -0.90 14.83
N LEU A 29 -11.22 -1.49 13.84
CA LEU A 29 -11.48 -0.89 12.52
C LEU A 29 -12.88 -0.26 12.41
N CYS A 30 -13.65 -0.19 13.49
CA CYS A 30 -15.03 0.33 13.48
C CYS A 30 -15.17 1.82 13.12
N ASN A 31 -14.07 2.57 13.05
CA ASN A 31 -14.08 4.02 12.91
C ASN A 31 -14.13 4.53 11.46
N ARG A 32 -14.06 3.66 10.44
CA ARG A 32 -14.19 4.09 9.04
C ARG A 32 -15.43 3.58 8.36
N ASN A 33 -15.84 4.34 7.36
CA ASN A 33 -17.02 4.06 6.54
C ASN A 33 -16.79 2.94 5.54
N LEU A 34 -15.56 2.82 5.04
CA LEU A 34 -15.20 1.84 4.02
C LEU A 34 -13.94 1.10 4.43
N HIS A 35 -14.00 -0.22 4.31
CA HIS A 35 -12.84 -1.10 4.39
C HIS A 35 -12.87 -2.08 3.24
N THR A 36 -11.71 -2.29 2.63
CA THR A 36 -11.52 -3.34 1.64
C THR A 36 -10.55 -4.36 2.22
N PHE A 37 -10.97 -5.63 2.20
CA PHE A 37 -10.12 -6.77 2.54
C PHE A 37 -9.79 -7.53 1.29
N ILE A 38 -8.51 -7.83 1.07
CA ILE A 38 -8.06 -8.68 -0.04
C ILE A 38 -7.90 -10.10 0.51
N VAL A 39 -8.56 -11.06 -0.14
CA VAL A 39 -8.44 -12.48 0.20
C VAL A 39 -7.38 -13.10 -0.69
N THR A 40 -6.24 -13.36 -0.09
CA THR A 40 -5.12 -14.06 -0.73
C THR A 40 -4.12 -14.44 0.36
N SER A 41 -3.14 -15.27 0.02
CA SER A 41 -2.03 -15.51 0.93
C SER A 41 -1.22 -14.23 1.12
N THR A 42 -0.58 -14.06 2.28
CA THR A 42 0.32 -12.92 2.53
C THR A 42 1.40 -12.82 1.44
N THR A 43 1.94 -13.97 1.02
CA THR A 43 2.89 -14.07 -0.10
C THR A 43 2.28 -13.60 -1.42
N GLY A 44 1.00 -13.88 -1.68
CA GLY A 44 0.28 -13.44 -2.87
C GLY A 44 0.23 -11.92 -2.99
N VAL A 45 -0.06 -11.20 -1.90
CA VAL A 45 -0.05 -9.72 -1.92
C VAL A 45 1.35 -9.17 -2.05
N GLU A 46 2.30 -9.71 -1.29
CA GLU A 46 3.70 -9.26 -1.37
C GLU A 46 4.26 -9.40 -2.79
N ASN A 47 3.86 -10.46 -3.48
CA ASN A 47 4.29 -10.71 -4.85
C ASN A 47 3.75 -9.67 -5.83
N ILE A 48 2.55 -9.09 -5.62
CA ILE A 48 2.05 -7.96 -6.42
C ILE A 48 3.06 -6.81 -6.41
N CYS A 49 3.63 -6.50 -5.24
CA CYS A 49 4.64 -5.45 -5.09
C CYS A 49 6.05 -5.83 -5.57
N ARG A 50 6.31 -7.10 -5.92
CA ARG A 50 7.67 -7.59 -6.21
C ARG A 50 7.92 -8.02 -7.65
N HIS A 51 6.99 -8.79 -8.23
CA HIS A 51 7.17 -9.37 -9.57
C HIS A 51 5.86 -9.86 -10.21
N GLN A 52 4.74 -9.94 -9.47
CA GLN A 52 3.46 -10.37 -10.02
C GLN A 52 2.52 -9.20 -10.34
N GLY A 53 2.91 -7.97 -10.01
CA GLY A 53 2.18 -6.77 -10.38
C GLY A 53 2.83 -6.04 -11.54
N LYS A 54 2.11 -5.06 -12.08
CA LYS A 54 2.61 -4.08 -13.05
C LYS A 54 2.38 -2.66 -12.53
N TYR A 55 3.28 -1.75 -12.88
CA TYR A 55 3.16 -0.36 -12.47
C TYR A 55 1.91 0.29 -13.07
N GLU A 56 1.19 1.04 -12.25
CA GLU A 56 0.19 1.98 -12.75
C GLU A 56 0.91 3.06 -13.58
N ARG A 57 0.36 3.39 -14.75
CA ARG A 57 0.94 4.41 -15.63
C ARG A 57 1.14 5.72 -14.90
N ASN A 58 2.30 6.35 -15.10
CA ASN A 58 2.70 7.60 -14.46
C ASN A 58 2.82 7.55 -12.93
N THR A 59 2.93 6.36 -12.34
CA THR A 59 3.20 6.19 -10.91
C THR A 59 4.52 5.44 -10.72
N ARG A 60 5.18 5.64 -9.57
CA ARG A 60 6.46 4.97 -9.28
C ARG A 60 6.38 3.93 -8.17
N ASN A 61 5.24 3.85 -7.48
CA ASN A 61 5.07 2.99 -6.31
C ASN A 61 3.70 2.33 -6.23
N LEU A 62 2.84 2.44 -7.26
CA LEU A 62 1.59 1.71 -7.32
C LEU A 62 1.73 0.50 -8.24
N CYS A 63 1.41 -0.67 -7.72
CA CYS A 63 1.44 -1.94 -8.44
C CYS A 63 0.04 -2.53 -8.53
N ARG A 64 -0.44 -2.75 -9.75
CA ARG A 64 -1.69 -3.46 -10.04
C ARG A 64 -1.44 -4.95 -10.19
N SER A 65 -2.28 -5.79 -9.60
CA SER A 65 -2.25 -7.23 -9.82
C SER A 65 -2.47 -7.59 -11.29
N THR A 66 -1.82 -8.65 -11.79
CA THR A 66 -2.05 -9.16 -13.15
C THR A 66 -3.20 -10.17 -13.23
N ASN A 67 -3.71 -10.63 -12.08
CA ASN A 67 -4.88 -11.49 -11.96
C ASN A 67 -5.92 -10.84 -11.04
N LYS A 68 -7.20 -11.18 -11.24
CA LYS A 68 -8.25 -10.83 -10.29
C LYS A 68 -8.03 -11.56 -8.97
N VAL A 69 -8.32 -10.87 -7.88
CA VAL A 69 -8.34 -11.40 -6.51
C VAL A 69 -9.71 -11.14 -5.90
N THR A 70 -10.13 -11.99 -4.96
CA THR A 70 -11.36 -11.75 -4.21
C THR A 70 -11.12 -10.59 -3.25
N ILE A 71 -12.04 -9.63 -3.27
CA ILE A 71 -12.11 -8.56 -2.29
C ILE A 71 -13.45 -8.59 -1.56
N TYR A 72 -13.42 -8.17 -0.31
CA TYR A 72 -14.61 -7.86 0.48
C TYR A 72 -14.62 -6.37 0.79
N ASP A 73 -15.63 -5.67 0.28
CA ASP A 73 -15.88 -4.28 0.59
C ASP A 73 -16.94 -4.18 1.70
N LEU A 74 -16.54 -3.57 2.81
CA LEU A 74 -17.37 -3.34 3.98
C LEU A 74 -17.75 -1.87 4.03
N ASN A 75 -19.02 -1.58 3.75
CA ASN A 75 -19.57 -0.23 3.83
C ASN A 75 -20.41 -0.09 5.11
N LYS A 76 -20.08 0.89 5.95
CA LYS A 76 -20.67 1.08 7.28
C LYS A 76 -22.13 1.54 7.14
N LYS A 77 -23.06 0.78 7.75
CA LYS A 77 -24.50 1.08 7.72
C LYS A 77 -24.93 2.10 8.76
N ASP A 78 -24.25 2.12 9.90
CA ASP A 78 -24.60 2.95 11.05
C ASP A 78 -23.32 3.58 11.60
N GLN A 79 -23.23 4.91 11.61
CA GLN A 79 -22.03 5.63 12.07
C GLN A 79 -21.70 5.40 13.55
N THR A 80 -22.71 5.08 14.35
CA THR A 80 -22.58 4.88 15.81
C THR A 80 -22.25 3.44 16.19
N LYS A 81 -22.43 2.48 15.27
CA LYS A 81 -22.24 1.05 15.52
C LYS A 81 -21.21 0.45 14.56
N CYS A 82 -20.62 -0.67 14.96
CA CYS A 82 -19.70 -1.40 14.10
C CYS A 82 -20.47 -2.37 13.19
N ARG A 83 -21.35 -1.83 12.32
CA ARG A 83 -22.23 -2.60 11.42
C ARG A 83 -21.97 -2.27 9.97
N TYR A 84 -21.88 -3.29 9.12
CA TYR A 84 -21.50 -3.15 7.72
C TYR A 84 -22.45 -3.88 6.76
N SER A 85 -22.62 -3.35 5.55
CA SER A 85 -22.96 -4.16 4.38
C SER A 85 -21.66 -4.70 3.80
N VAL A 86 -21.67 -5.98 3.44
CA VAL A 86 -20.52 -6.67 2.87
C VAL A 86 -20.83 -6.99 1.42
N THR A 87 -19.93 -6.64 0.52
CA THR A 87 -19.99 -7.01 -0.89
C THR A 87 -18.74 -7.82 -1.22
N GLU A 88 -18.92 -8.96 -1.88
CA GLU A 88 -17.84 -9.80 -2.40
C GLU A 88 -17.68 -9.57 -3.90
N GLU A 89 -16.45 -9.34 -4.36
CA GLU A 89 -16.16 -9.15 -5.78
C GLU A 89 -14.81 -9.75 -6.19
N MET A 90 -14.67 -10.09 -7.47
CA MET A 90 -13.39 -10.46 -8.09
C MET A 90 -12.87 -9.29 -8.93
N ARG A 91 -11.81 -8.63 -8.45
CA ARG A 91 -11.25 -7.41 -9.06
C ARG A 91 -9.74 -7.48 -9.20
N TYR A 92 -9.17 -6.69 -10.11
CA TYR A 92 -7.75 -6.36 -10.05
C TYR A 92 -7.53 -5.32 -8.96
N VAL A 93 -6.46 -5.42 -8.19
CA VAL A 93 -6.18 -4.50 -7.08
C VAL A 93 -4.89 -3.74 -7.33
N ALA A 94 -4.87 -2.44 -7.05
CA ALA A 94 -3.67 -1.62 -7.03
C ALA A 94 -3.26 -1.31 -5.59
N LEU A 95 -1.98 -1.51 -5.32
CA LEU A 95 -1.38 -1.35 -4.01
C LEU A 95 -0.24 -0.34 -4.08
N GLY A 96 -0.16 0.54 -3.10
CA GLY A 96 1.06 1.27 -2.81
C GLY A 96 2.09 0.32 -2.21
N CYS A 97 3.28 0.31 -2.78
CA CYS A 97 4.39 -0.55 -2.41
C CYS A 97 5.59 0.27 -1.96
N ASP A 98 6.29 -0.20 -0.93
CA ASP A 98 7.48 0.47 -0.39
C ASP A 98 8.57 -0.53 -0.03
N TRP A 99 9.82 -0.09 -0.13
CA TRP A 99 11.00 -0.92 0.11
C TRP A 99 11.41 -0.86 1.58
N LYS A 100 11.60 -2.03 2.18
CA LYS A 100 12.22 -2.18 3.50
C LYS A 100 13.41 -3.12 3.37
N GLY A 101 14.60 -2.53 3.31
CA GLY A 101 15.84 -3.25 3.06
C GLY A 101 15.86 -3.89 1.67
N THR A 102 15.89 -5.23 1.63
CA THR A 102 15.96 -6.00 0.39
C THR A 102 14.60 -6.43 -0.16
N ASN A 103 13.51 -6.18 0.56
CA ASN A 103 12.16 -6.61 0.20
C ASN A 103 11.22 -5.43 -0.06
N CYS A 104 10.30 -5.60 -1.01
CA CYS A 104 9.21 -4.67 -1.28
C CYS A 104 7.93 -5.20 -0.61
N PHE A 105 7.20 -4.31 0.07
CA PHE A 105 6.00 -4.65 0.82
C PHE A 105 4.83 -3.73 0.46
N PRO A 106 3.60 -4.26 0.45
CA PRO A 106 2.41 -3.43 0.32
C PRO A 106 2.24 -2.56 1.57
N VAL A 107 2.07 -1.26 1.37
CA VAL A 107 1.92 -0.26 2.44
C VAL A 107 0.58 0.46 2.39
N HIS A 108 -0.13 0.41 1.27
CA HIS A 108 -1.44 1.07 1.11
C HIS A 108 -2.32 0.34 0.10
N TYR A 109 -3.62 0.19 0.39
CA TYR A 109 -4.61 -0.11 -0.65
C TYR A 109 -4.89 1.18 -1.43
N TYR A 110 -4.87 1.12 -2.76
CA TYR A 110 -5.19 2.29 -3.58
C TYR A 110 -6.59 2.18 -4.17
N ALA A 111 -6.83 1.15 -4.99
CA ALA A 111 -8.08 0.97 -5.72
C ALA A 111 -8.26 -0.46 -6.23
N SER A 112 -9.47 -0.76 -6.71
CA SER A 112 -9.80 -1.96 -7.49
C SER A 112 -10.31 -1.59 -8.88
N TYR A 113 -10.15 -2.51 -9.83
CA TYR A 113 -10.49 -2.33 -11.25
C TYR A 113 -11.15 -3.57 -11.83
N GLU A 114 -12.01 -3.36 -12.84
CA GLU A 114 -12.51 -4.46 -13.68
C GLU A 114 -11.46 -5.01 -14.63
N ASN A 115 -10.62 -4.13 -15.17
CA ASN A 115 -9.63 -4.46 -16.18
C ASN A 115 -8.23 -4.52 -15.58
N GLY A 116 -7.44 -5.48 -16.06
CA GLY A 116 -6.06 -5.63 -15.66
C GLY A 116 -5.16 -4.48 -16.16
N PRO A 117 -3.87 -4.52 -15.81
CA PRO A 117 -2.88 -3.62 -16.39
C PRO A 117 -2.73 -3.87 -17.90
N GLY A 118 -2.22 -2.90 -18.63
CA GLY A 118 -1.90 -3.04 -20.04
C GLY A 118 -0.81 -4.09 -20.29
N ASN A 119 -0.85 -4.70 -21.48
CA ASN A 119 0.13 -5.73 -21.86
C ASN A 119 1.57 -5.22 -21.86
N ASN A 120 1.76 -3.93 -22.20
CA ASN A 120 3.07 -3.28 -22.27
C ASN A 120 3.44 -2.53 -20.97
N ASP A 121 2.57 -2.55 -19.95
CA ASP A 121 2.90 -1.92 -18.68
C ASP A 121 4.06 -2.67 -18.02
N GLU A 122 4.99 -1.93 -17.43
CA GLU A 122 6.21 -2.44 -16.83
C GLU A 122 5.89 -3.29 -15.59
N GLN A 123 6.59 -4.41 -15.43
CA GLN A 123 6.46 -5.24 -14.24
C GLN A 123 6.97 -4.48 -13.02
N CYS A 124 6.25 -4.57 -11.91
CA CYS A 124 6.77 -4.13 -10.64
C CYS A 124 7.97 -5.00 -10.28
N ASN A 125 9.18 -4.48 -10.49
CA ASN A 125 10.43 -5.11 -10.12
C ASN A 125 11.41 -4.06 -9.57
N LYS A 126 12.39 -4.51 -8.78
CA LYS A 126 13.39 -3.63 -8.13
C LYS A 126 14.34 -2.97 -9.12
N THR A 127 14.61 -3.62 -10.25
CA THR A 127 15.82 -3.36 -11.02
C THR A 127 15.91 -1.93 -11.57
N ASN A 128 14.77 -1.23 -11.67
CA ASN A 128 14.72 0.14 -12.22
C ASN A 128 14.55 1.27 -11.18
N SER A 129 14.47 0.99 -9.87
CA SER A 129 14.17 2.04 -8.86
C SER A 129 15.38 2.65 -8.14
N ILE A 130 16.63 2.32 -8.49
CA ILE A 130 17.77 3.21 -8.15
C ILE A 130 17.87 4.30 -9.23
N LYS A 131 16.93 5.23 -9.22
CA LYS A 131 17.27 6.63 -9.47
C LYS A 131 16.82 7.40 -8.24
N PRO A 132 17.70 7.57 -7.23
CA PRO A 132 17.49 8.65 -6.27
C PRO A 132 17.28 9.93 -7.10
N LEU A 133 16.31 10.74 -6.70
CA LEU A 133 16.26 12.12 -7.15
C LEU A 133 17.64 12.70 -6.81
N LYS A 134 18.46 12.95 -7.83
CA LYS A 134 19.60 13.84 -7.70
C LYS A 134 19.00 15.23 -7.59
N GLU A 135 18.50 15.58 -6.41
CA GLU A 135 18.21 16.97 -6.10
C GLU A 135 19.54 17.70 -6.20
N ASN A 136 19.72 18.48 -7.26
CA ASN A 136 20.80 19.45 -7.37
C ASN A 136 20.55 20.58 -6.36
N ILE A 137 20.56 20.28 -5.06
CA ILE A 137 20.70 21.31 -4.05
C ILE A 137 22.19 21.60 -4.00
N LYS A 138 22.62 22.61 -4.79
CA LYS A 138 23.85 23.34 -4.51
C LYS A 138 23.66 24.00 -3.15
N PHE A 139 24.01 23.29 -2.08
CA PHE A 139 24.20 23.92 -0.78
C PHE A 139 25.48 24.75 -0.91
N LEU A 140 25.31 26.00 -1.30
CA LEU A 140 26.35 27.01 -1.27
C LEU A 140 26.58 27.34 0.20
N VAL A 141 27.31 26.48 0.90
CA VAL A 141 27.86 26.79 2.22
C VAL A 141 28.94 27.84 1.96
N ILE A 142 28.56 29.11 2.04
CA ILE A 142 29.51 30.20 2.15
C ILE A 142 30.14 30.03 3.53
N PHE A 143 31.31 29.38 3.59
CA PHE A 143 32.16 29.42 4.78
C PHE A 143 32.61 30.87 4.96
N SER A 144 31.98 31.56 5.91
CA SER A 144 32.53 32.77 6.49
C SER A 144 33.93 32.44 7.02
N LEU A 145 34.94 33.00 6.36
CA LEU A 145 36.34 32.84 6.75
C LEU A 145 36.55 33.46 8.14
N LEU A 146 36.98 32.58 9.07
CA LEU A 146 38.11 32.75 9.97
C LEU A 146 38.30 34.13 10.62
N ASN A 147 38.13 34.18 11.94
CA ASN A 147 39.14 34.72 12.85
C ASN A 147 38.91 34.20 14.28
N VAL A 148 39.54 33.08 14.61
CA VAL A 148 39.88 32.75 16.00
C VAL A 148 41.37 32.43 16.01
N LEU A 149 42.18 33.35 16.52
CA LEU A 149 43.61 33.13 16.74
C LEU A 149 43.82 32.15 17.91
N PRO A 150 44.86 31.29 17.85
CA PRO A 150 45.15 30.32 18.90
C PRO A 150 45.90 30.97 20.07
N ILE A 151 45.51 30.55 21.27
CA ILE A 151 46.25 30.73 22.52
C ILE A 151 47.56 29.93 22.42
N PHE A 152 48.70 30.58 22.68
CA PHE A 152 49.95 29.91 23.03
C PHE A 152 50.56 30.57 24.27
N LEU A 153 50.69 29.73 25.32
CA LEU A 153 51.42 29.82 26.59
C LEU A 153 51.48 31.17 27.34
#